data_AF-A0A1V6B0W9-F1
#
_entry.id   AF-A0A1V6B0W9-F1
#
_cell.length_a   1.000
_cell.length_b   1.000
_cell.length_c   1.000
_cell.angle_alpha   90.00
_cell.angle_beta   90.00
_cell.angle_gamma   90.00
#
_symmetry.space_group_name_H-M   'P 1'
#
loop_
_entity.id
_entity.type
_entity.pdbx_description
1 polymer ?
#
loop_
_entity_poly.entity_id
_entity_poly.type
_entity_poly.pdbx_seq_one_letter_code
_entity_poly.pdbx_strand_id
1 'polypeptide(L)'
;MIHPYSANSFFCPIGNTMLCYGENTRYQLILYDFDGNVKSVMDRDEKPRSISSKEKKFLGKNCVFPSHRPFFKKLMSDDKGRIYAIRVKSVWDENKAEKADIFSRHGRYLYRTEFPATPSLIKNDSVYFIDEGQDGLKVIKRVKIRNYLQMKEE
;
A
#
# COMPACT_ATOMS: atom_id res chain seq x y z
N MET A 1 17.73 -6.33 -1.74
CA MET A 1 16.34 -6.56 -2.19
C MET A 1 15.54 -7.06 -0.99
N ILE A 2 14.45 -6.41 -0.61
CA ILE A 2 13.59 -6.87 0.50
C ILE A 2 12.70 -8.00 -0.04
N HIS A 3 12.64 -9.11 0.68
CA HIS A 3 11.85 -10.27 0.27
C HIS A 3 10.34 -9.94 0.30
N PRO A 4 9.56 -10.30 -0.75
CA PRO A 4 8.20 -9.78 -0.96
C PRO A 4 7.21 -10.24 0.11
N TYR A 5 7.47 -11.37 0.79
CA TYR A 5 6.65 -11.89 1.88
C TYR A 5 7.27 -11.68 3.26
N SER A 6 8.23 -10.76 3.41
CA SER A 6 8.74 -10.41 4.73
C SER A 6 7.68 -9.70 5.57
N ALA A 7 7.68 -10.02 6.86
CA ALA A 7 7.00 -9.22 7.87
C ALA A 7 7.73 -7.86 7.97
N ASN A 8 7.04 -6.79 7.61
CA ASN A 8 7.59 -5.45 7.57
C ASN A 8 6.63 -4.47 8.24
N SER A 9 7.21 -3.48 8.91
CA SER A 9 6.51 -2.27 9.34
C SER A 9 6.58 -1.22 8.22
N PHE A 10 5.49 -0.51 8.02
CA PHE A 10 5.40 0.60 7.09
C PHE A 10 4.85 1.83 7.79
N PHE A 11 5.22 3.00 7.30
CA PHE A 11 4.66 4.25 7.75
C PHE A 11 4.53 5.24 6.59
N CYS A 12 3.59 6.17 6.70
CA CYS A 12 3.50 7.33 5.82
C CYS A 12 3.00 8.55 6.61
N PRO A 13 3.56 9.75 6.36
CA PRO A 13 3.05 10.97 6.98
C PRO A 13 1.67 11.30 6.40
N ILE A 14 0.77 11.86 7.20
CA ILE A 14 -0.54 12.34 6.77
C ILE A 14 -0.55 13.86 6.96
N GLY A 15 -0.30 14.59 5.87
CA GLY A 15 -0.05 16.03 5.95
C GLY A 15 1.11 16.33 6.89
N ASN A 16 0.94 17.39 7.70
CA ASN A 16 1.96 17.88 8.64
C ASN A 16 1.55 17.68 10.10
N THR A 17 0.61 16.79 10.39
CA THR A 17 0.03 16.67 11.73
C THR A 17 -0.06 15.23 12.25
N MET A 18 0.01 14.24 11.37
CA MET A 18 -0.21 12.84 11.72
C MET A 18 0.71 11.89 10.96
N LEU A 19 0.83 10.67 11.46
CA LEU A 19 1.55 9.55 10.88
C LEU A 19 0.62 8.34 10.83
N CYS A 20 0.57 7.64 9.69
CA CYS A 20 0.03 6.29 9.63
C CYS A 20 1.17 5.29 9.83
N TYR A 21 0.93 4.27 10.64
CA TYR A 21 1.81 3.12 10.84
C TYR A 21 1.03 1.82 10.60
N GLY A 22 1.70 0.76 10.16
CA GLY A 22 1.11 -0.57 10.13
C GLY A 22 2.13 -1.67 9.86
N GLU A 23 1.93 -2.82 10.50
CA GLU A 23 2.65 -4.06 10.21
C GLU A 23 1.91 -4.86 9.16
N ASN A 24 2.58 -5.37 8.13
CA ASN A 24 1.87 -6.02 7.04
C ASN A 24 1.40 -7.46 7.33
N THR A 25 1.75 -8.06 8.46
CA THR A 25 1.27 -9.40 8.88
C THR A 25 -0.07 -9.34 9.61
N ARG A 26 -0.54 -8.14 9.97
CA ARG A 26 -1.89 -7.92 10.49
C ARG A 26 -2.50 -6.80 9.68
N TYR A 27 -3.77 -6.90 9.29
CA TYR A 27 -4.39 -5.75 8.63
C TYR A 27 -4.83 -4.72 9.69
N GLN A 28 -3.83 -4.10 10.32
CA GLN A 28 -4.02 -3.05 11.29
C GLN A 28 -3.18 -1.83 10.91
N LEU A 29 -3.85 -0.70 10.73
CA LEU A 29 -3.20 0.59 10.52
C LEU A 29 -3.53 1.50 11.70
N ILE A 30 -2.54 2.17 12.27
CA ILE A 30 -2.68 3.04 13.44
C ILE A 30 -2.29 4.45 13.04
N LEU A 31 -3.13 5.42 13.40
CA LEU A 31 -2.86 6.83 13.22
C LEU A 31 -2.36 7.43 14.52
N TYR A 32 -1.22 8.11 14.45
CA TYR A 32 -0.64 8.87 15.53
C TYR A 32 -0.64 10.36 15.17
N ASP A 33 -0.82 11.24 16.14
CA ASP A 33 -0.30 12.61 16.02
C ASP A 33 1.22 12.63 16.27
N PHE A 34 1.84 13.78 16.10
CA PHE A 34 3.28 13.94 16.33
C PHE A 34 3.68 14.00 17.80
N ASP A 35 2.73 14.09 18.72
CA ASP A 35 2.96 13.92 20.15
C ASP A 35 2.93 12.42 20.55
N GLY A 36 2.68 11.52 19.61
CA GLY A 36 2.61 10.07 19.82
C GLY A 36 1.26 9.56 20.31
N ASN A 37 0.22 10.42 20.36
CA ASN A 37 -1.11 10.00 20.77
C ASN A 37 -1.81 9.24 19.63
N VAL A 38 -2.42 8.10 19.95
CA VAL A 38 -3.26 7.36 19.01
C VAL A 38 -4.53 8.15 18.70
N LYS A 39 -4.75 8.45 17.42
CA LYS A 39 -5.97 9.12 16.92
C LYS A 39 -7.00 8.15 16.35
N SER A 40 -6.55 7.04 15.77
CA SER A 40 -7.43 6.06 15.15
C SER A 40 -6.72 4.72 14.99
N VAL A 41 -7.48 3.64 15.07
CA VAL A 41 -7.02 2.27 14.76
C VAL A 41 -7.96 1.72 13.71
N MET A 42 -7.41 1.36 12.56
CA MET A 42 -8.13 0.78 11.44
C MET A 42 -7.83 -0.71 11.41
N ASP A 43 -8.83 -1.52 11.73
CA ASP A 43 -8.76 -2.96 11.56
C ASP A 43 -9.62 -3.40 10.37
N ARG A 44 -9.15 -4.39 9.64
CA ARG A 44 -9.91 -5.03 8.57
C ARG A 44 -9.95 -6.52 8.86
N ASP A 45 -11.17 -7.03 9.01
CA ASP A 45 -11.45 -8.47 9.03
C ASP A 45 -11.30 -9.08 7.63
N GLU A 46 -10.08 -9.02 7.09
CA GLU A 46 -9.69 -9.62 5.83
C GLU A 46 -9.07 -10.98 6.12
N LYS A 47 -9.65 -12.04 5.52
CA LYS A 47 -9.13 -13.39 5.66
C LYS A 47 -7.68 -13.48 5.21
N PRO A 48 -6.75 -13.95 6.07
CA PRO A 48 -5.37 -14.16 5.68
C PRO A 48 -5.27 -15.12 4.49
N ARG A 49 -4.38 -14.82 3.54
CA ARG A 49 -4.18 -15.68 2.37
C ARG A 49 -2.97 -16.56 2.59
N SER A 50 -3.11 -17.88 2.44
CA SER A 50 -2.00 -18.81 2.62
C SER A 50 -0.87 -18.57 1.59
N ILE A 51 0.34 -18.98 1.99
CA ILE A 51 1.52 -19.05 1.13
C ILE A 51 1.68 -20.52 0.73
N SER A 52 1.53 -20.81 -0.55
CA SER A 52 1.67 -22.18 -1.06
C SER A 52 3.10 -22.70 -0.96
N SER A 53 3.27 -24.02 -0.87
CA SER A 53 4.58 -24.66 -0.87
C SER A 53 5.41 -24.32 -2.13
N LYS A 54 4.73 -24.13 -3.27
CA LYS A 54 5.38 -23.69 -4.53
C LYS A 54 5.97 -22.30 -4.40
N GLU A 55 5.23 -21.36 -3.80
CA GLU A 55 5.75 -20.00 -3.53
C GLU A 55 6.93 -20.03 -2.57
N LYS A 56 6.85 -20.79 -1.47
CA LYS A 56 7.96 -20.92 -0.51
C LYS A 56 9.22 -21.46 -1.18
N LYS A 57 9.08 -22.48 -2.04
CA LYS A 57 10.21 -23.05 -2.78
C LYS A 57 10.81 -22.06 -3.78
N PHE A 58 9.97 -21.32 -4.51
CA PHE A 58 10.41 -20.28 -5.46
C PHE A 58 11.15 -19.13 -4.79
N LEU A 59 10.63 -18.69 -3.64
CA LEU A 59 11.22 -17.60 -2.85
C LEU A 59 12.47 -18.00 -2.06
N GLY A 60 12.77 -19.29 -1.98
CA GLY A 60 14.00 -19.81 -1.40
C GLY A 60 13.81 -20.50 -0.06
N LYS A 61 14.58 -21.58 0.15
CA LYS A 61 14.47 -22.46 1.32
C LYS A 61 14.93 -21.84 2.65
N ASN A 62 15.76 -20.79 2.60
CA ASN A 62 16.32 -20.13 3.78
C ASN A 62 15.56 -18.87 4.20
N CYS A 63 14.40 -18.61 3.61
CA CYS A 63 13.56 -17.46 3.94
C CYS A 63 12.63 -17.80 5.12
N VAL A 64 12.56 -16.90 6.11
CA VAL A 64 11.55 -16.98 7.16
C VAL A 64 10.26 -16.41 6.59
N PHE A 65 9.22 -17.25 6.51
CA PHE A 65 7.91 -16.84 6.03
C PHE A 65 6.97 -16.57 7.20
N PRO A 66 6.15 -15.51 7.14
CA PRO A 66 5.00 -15.38 8.04
C PRO A 66 4.01 -16.53 7.84
N SER A 67 3.10 -16.70 8.79
CA SER A 67 2.06 -17.76 8.75
C SER A 67 1.15 -17.65 7.52
N HIS A 68 1.01 -16.45 6.97
CA HIS A 68 0.24 -16.16 5.76
C HIS A 68 0.91 -15.04 4.96
N ARG A 69 0.48 -14.86 3.71
CA ARG A 69 0.95 -13.76 2.85
C ARG A 69 0.65 -12.42 3.53
N PRO A 70 1.61 -11.47 3.56
CA PRO A 70 1.33 -10.16 4.14
C PRO A 70 0.19 -9.44 3.38
N PHE A 71 -0.49 -8.52 4.03
CA PHE A 71 -1.66 -7.83 3.49
C PHE A 71 -1.28 -6.71 2.52
N PHE A 72 -0.26 -5.92 2.87
CA PHE A 72 0.24 -4.81 2.07
C PHE A 72 1.77 -4.78 1.96
N LYS A 73 2.28 -4.16 0.90
CA LYS A 73 3.71 -3.98 0.61
C LYS A 73 4.16 -2.53 0.62
N LYS A 74 3.22 -1.60 0.77
CA LYS A 74 3.49 -0.16 0.78
C LYS A 74 2.34 0.59 1.45
N LEU A 75 2.68 1.58 2.26
CA LEU A 75 1.77 2.62 2.73
C LEU A 75 2.17 3.95 2.12
N MET A 76 1.19 4.73 1.68
CA MET A 76 1.38 6.06 1.12
C MET A 76 0.22 6.96 1.53
N SER A 77 0.41 8.26 1.38
CA SER A 77 -0.66 9.24 1.53
C SER A 77 -0.63 10.24 0.37
N ASP A 78 -1.73 10.95 0.19
CA ASP A 78 -1.78 12.12 -0.68
C ASP A 78 -1.86 13.43 0.10
N ASP A 79 -1.90 14.55 -0.63
CA ASP A 79 -2.01 15.91 -0.13
C ASP A 79 -3.33 16.20 0.61
N LYS A 80 -4.38 15.42 0.35
CA LYS A 80 -5.63 15.48 1.14
C LYS A 80 -5.57 14.60 2.38
N GLY A 81 -4.49 13.85 2.58
CA GLY A 81 -4.27 13.00 3.73
C GLY A 81 -5.01 11.66 3.65
N ARG A 82 -5.45 11.25 2.47
CA ARG A 82 -5.98 9.89 2.28
C ARG A 82 -4.85 8.90 2.29
N ILE A 83 -5.09 7.72 2.85
CA ILE A 83 -4.08 6.70 3.07
C ILE A 83 -4.31 5.58 2.07
N TYR A 84 -3.23 5.12 1.45
CA TYR A 84 -3.24 4.07 0.44
C TYR A 84 -2.42 2.88 0.92
N ALA A 85 -3.09 1.75 1.17
CA ALA A 85 -2.43 0.49 1.46
C ALA A 85 -2.33 -0.36 0.18
N ILE A 86 -1.15 -0.37 -0.44
CA ILE A 86 -0.88 -1.14 -1.65
C ILE A 86 -0.74 -2.61 -1.28
N ARG A 87 -1.62 -3.46 -1.80
CA ARG A 87 -1.75 -4.85 -1.38
C ARG A 87 -0.61 -5.72 -1.90
N VAL A 88 -0.28 -6.78 -1.16
CA VAL A 88 0.61 -7.82 -1.67
C VAL A 88 -0.16 -8.73 -2.64
N LYS A 89 0.44 -9.01 -3.79
CA LYS A 89 -0.04 -10.00 -4.76
C LYS A 89 0.75 -11.30 -4.65
N SER A 90 0.24 -12.36 -5.27
CA SER A 90 1.01 -13.60 -5.41
C SER A 90 2.29 -13.31 -6.20
N VAL A 91 3.40 -13.98 -5.89
CA VAL A 91 4.62 -13.93 -6.73
C VAL A 91 4.43 -14.57 -8.10
N TRP A 92 3.34 -15.33 -8.26
CA TRP A 92 2.88 -15.88 -9.54
C TRP A 92 1.86 -14.97 -10.24
N ASP A 93 1.50 -13.84 -9.64
CA ASP A 93 0.60 -12.86 -10.27
C ASP A 93 1.41 -11.95 -11.21
N GLU A 94 1.31 -12.24 -12.50
CA GLU A 94 1.97 -11.50 -13.57
C GLU A 94 1.24 -10.20 -13.93
N ASN A 95 0.04 -9.95 -13.39
CA ASN A 95 -0.68 -8.71 -13.66
C ASN A 95 0.12 -7.52 -13.11
N LYS A 96 0.38 -6.54 -13.96
CA LYS A 96 1.07 -5.30 -13.58
C LYS A 96 0.22 -4.42 -12.66
N ALA A 97 -1.10 -4.57 -12.73
CA ALA A 97 -2.01 -3.79 -11.93
C ALA A 97 -1.85 -4.08 -10.43
N GLU A 98 -1.84 -3.02 -9.63
CA GLU A 98 -1.69 -3.09 -8.18
C GLU A 98 -2.99 -2.65 -7.51
N LYS A 99 -3.48 -3.46 -6.57
CA LYS A 99 -4.68 -3.11 -5.81
C LYS A 99 -4.32 -2.29 -4.58
N ALA A 100 -5.12 -1.27 -4.29
CA ALA A 100 -4.94 -0.44 -3.10
C ALA A 100 -6.26 -0.27 -2.36
N ASP A 101 -6.21 -0.46 -1.05
CA ASP A 101 -7.29 -0.04 -0.16
C ASP A 101 -7.06 1.42 0.23
N ILE A 102 -8.08 2.26 0.15
CA ILE A 102 -8.00 3.69 0.43
C ILE A 102 -8.79 4.00 1.70
N PHE A 103 -8.16 4.76 2.60
CA PHE A 103 -8.77 5.26 3.83
C PHE A 103 -8.77 6.79 3.84
N SER A 104 -9.74 7.38 4.54
CA SER A 104 -9.77 8.82 4.80
C SER A 104 -8.63 9.21 5.75
N ARG A 105 -8.43 10.52 5.90
CA ARG A 105 -7.48 11.11 6.86
C ARG A 105 -7.73 10.65 8.30
N HIS A 106 -8.97 10.30 8.64
CA HIS A 106 -9.38 9.86 9.97
C HIS A 106 -9.43 8.32 10.11
N GLY A 107 -9.01 7.59 9.07
CA GLY A 107 -8.93 6.14 9.06
C GLY A 107 -10.20 5.41 8.64
N ARG A 108 -11.21 6.11 8.11
CA ARG A 108 -12.39 5.44 7.56
C ARG A 108 -12.06 4.78 6.24
N TYR A 109 -12.40 3.51 6.07
CA TYR A 109 -12.29 2.86 4.75
C TYR A 109 -13.20 3.55 3.74
N LEU A 110 -12.63 3.99 2.62
CA LEU A 110 -13.37 4.63 1.53
C LEU A 110 -13.76 3.58 0.49
N TYR A 111 -12.79 2.98 -0.19
CA TYR A 111 -12.99 1.95 -1.20
C TYR A 111 -11.65 1.32 -1.64
N ARG A 112 -11.72 0.34 -2.55
CA ARG A 112 -10.56 -0.31 -3.18
C ARG A 112 -10.43 0.12 -4.64
N THR A 113 -9.21 0.45 -5.05
CA THR A 113 -8.88 0.82 -6.44
C THR A 113 -7.80 -0.08 -7.02
N GLU A 114 -7.57 0.04 -8.33
CA GLU A 114 -6.45 -0.54 -9.03
C GLU A 114 -5.59 0.57 -9.68
N PHE A 115 -4.28 0.40 -9.62
CA PHE A 115 -3.30 1.23 -10.32
C PHE A 115 -2.66 0.40 -11.42
N PRO A 116 -2.32 0.97 -12.59
CA PRO A 116 -1.70 0.22 -13.69
C PRO A 116 -0.28 -0.30 -13.37
N ALA A 117 0.36 0.26 -12.34
CA ALA A 117 1.67 -0.14 -11.82
C ALA A 117 1.78 0.26 -10.34
N THR A 118 2.90 -0.04 -9.70
CA THR A 118 3.14 0.42 -8.32
C THR A 118 3.32 1.95 -8.30
N PRO A 119 2.46 2.71 -7.57
CA PRO A 119 2.58 4.16 -7.52
C PRO A 119 3.84 4.60 -6.77
N SER A 120 4.51 5.63 -7.29
CA SER A 120 5.69 6.25 -6.68
C SER A 120 5.33 7.46 -5.82
N LEU A 121 4.34 8.26 -6.24
CA LEU A 121 3.83 9.43 -5.53
C LEU A 121 2.35 9.64 -5.88
N ILE A 122 1.56 10.15 -4.93
CA ILE A 122 0.19 10.64 -5.15
C ILE A 122 0.14 12.08 -4.64
N LYS A 123 -0.13 13.03 -5.53
CA LYS A 123 -0.11 14.46 -5.21
C LYS A 123 -0.89 15.25 -6.25
N ASN A 124 -1.55 16.35 -5.86
CA ASN A 124 -2.27 17.25 -6.76
C ASN A 124 -3.22 16.48 -7.70
N ASP A 125 -4.07 15.63 -7.11
CA ASP A 125 -5.03 14.76 -7.79
C ASP A 125 -4.44 13.82 -8.86
N SER A 126 -3.14 13.54 -8.79
CA SER A 126 -2.39 12.77 -9.78
C SER A 126 -1.61 11.64 -9.12
N VAL A 127 -1.53 10.51 -9.82
CA VAL A 127 -0.66 9.39 -9.47
C VAL A 127 0.54 9.40 -10.40
N TYR A 128 1.73 9.29 -9.82
CA TYR A 128 3.00 9.26 -10.53
C TYR A 128 3.59 7.86 -10.44
N PHE A 129 4.08 7.38 -11.57
CA PHE A 129 4.74 6.09 -11.72
C PHE A 129 6.15 6.31 -12.28
N ILE A 130 7.09 5.49 -11.84
CA ILE A 130 8.41 5.39 -12.47
C ILE A 130 8.38 4.17 -13.38
N ASP A 131 8.66 4.39 -14.65
CA ASP A 131 8.72 3.35 -15.68
C ASP A 131 10.05 3.44 -16.46
N GLU A 132 10.29 2.51 -17.35
CA GLU A 132 11.44 2.52 -18.25
C GLU A 132 11.02 2.92 -19.67
N GLY A 133 11.73 3.88 -20.24
CA GLY A 133 11.58 4.33 -21.62
C GLY A 133 12.16 3.32 -22.62
N GLN A 134 11.93 3.56 -23.90
CA GLN A 134 12.44 2.69 -24.98
C GLN A 134 13.98 2.68 -25.08
N ASP A 135 14.61 3.74 -24.57
CA ASP A 135 16.05 3.95 -24.49
C ASP A 135 16.68 3.44 -23.18
N GLY A 136 15.90 2.79 -22.32
CA GLY A 136 16.34 2.36 -20.99
C GLY A 136 16.37 3.48 -19.94
N LEU A 137 16.03 4.72 -20.30
CA LEU A 137 15.98 5.83 -19.33
C LEU A 137 14.73 5.74 -18.47
N LYS A 138 14.84 6.16 -17.20
CA LYS A 138 13.67 6.22 -16.30
C LYS A 138 12.77 7.38 -16.71
N VAL A 139 11.49 7.08 -16.93
CA VAL A 139 10.46 8.06 -17.26
C VAL A 139 9.44 8.16 -16.14
N ILE A 140 8.96 9.38 -15.88
CA ILE A 140 7.87 9.63 -14.92
C ILE A 140 6.56 9.71 -15.70
N LYS A 141 5.67 8.75 -15.46
CA LYS A 141 4.31 8.76 -16.01
C LYS A 141 3.35 9.35 -14.99
N ARG A 142 2.58 10.36 -15.40
CA ARG A 142 1.55 11.01 -14.57
C ARG A 142 0.17 10.66 -15.10
N VAL A 143 -0.69 10.17 -14.22
CA VAL A 143 -2.11 9.89 -14.53
C VAL A 143 -2.99 10.68 -13.58
N LYS A 144 -3.98 11.40 -14.13
CA LYS A 144 -4.96 12.15 -13.32
C LYS A 144 -6.06 11.21 -12.81
N ILE A 145 -6.39 11.32 -11.54
CA ILE A 145 -7.48 10.57 -10.92
C ILE A 145 -8.79 11.26 -11.29
N ARG A 146 -9.60 10.63 -12.15
CA ARG A 146 -10.84 11.26 -12.68
C ARG A 146 -12.01 11.23 -11.70
N ASN A 147 -12.10 10.21 -10.87
CA ASN A 147 -13.17 10.01 -9.88
C ASN A 147 -12.86 10.64 -8.52
N TYR A 148 -11.90 11.58 -8.45
CA TYR A 148 -11.48 12.21 -7.20
C TYR A 148 -12.65 12.92 -6.49
N LEU A 149 -13.49 13.63 -7.27
CA LEU A 149 -14.69 14.35 -6.78
C LEU A 149 -15.80 13.41 -6.29
N GLN A 150 -15.76 12.13 -6.68
CA GLN A 150 -16.72 11.12 -6.24
C GLN A 150 -16.25 10.40 -4.96
N MET A 151 -15.00 10.65 -4.53
CA MET A 151 -14.51 10.14 -3.25
C MET A 151 -15.09 11.01 -2.15
N LYS A 152 -15.91 10.44 -1.26
CA LYS A 152 -16.47 11.16 -0.12
C LYS A 152 -15.34 11.80 0.69
N GLU A 153 -15.39 13.13 0.81
CA GLU A 153 -14.60 13.89 1.77
C GLU A 153 -15.42 13.97 3.05
N GLU A 154 -15.17 13.05 3.99
CA GLU A 154 -15.64 13.13 5.37
C GLU A 154 -14.48 12.80 6.32
#